data_AF-A0A7C2JZ41-F1
#
_entry.id   AF-A0A7C2JZ41-F1
#
_cell.length_a   1.000
_cell.length_b   1.000
_cell.length_c   1.000
_cell.angle_alpha   90.00
_cell.angle_beta   90.00
_cell.angle_gamma   90.00
#
_symmetry.space_group_name_H-M   'P 1'
#
loop_
_entity.id
_entity.type
_entity.pdbx_description
1 polymer ?
#
loop_
_entity_poly.entity_id
_entity_poly.type
_entity_poly.pdbx_seq_one_letter_code
_entity_poly.pdbx_strand_id
1 'polypeptide(L)'
;MTADDALAFLRANQPLPPQSRCSDELIQTLNEVREYFLASPDPRCIPLLLGVFNDGDGHGVFQLIDKVIWHFPNDDVLPHLVRSLSTGTPEAKYWSTQIATHYDDPVLAEPLIVLAEQAGESQYFAVLALSLNLAVGVSSRLRKIRQTVTDSELIGLLDEVVAERDRSSLP
;
A
#
# COMPACT_ATOMS: atom_id res chain seq x y z
N MET A 1 -12.70 4.74 -24.04
CA MET A 1 -12.41 5.67 -22.94
C MET A 1 -11.18 6.49 -23.27
N THR A 2 -11.18 7.78 -22.96
CA THR A 2 -9.96 8.63 -23.02
C THR A 2 -9.32 8.76 -21.63
N ALA A 3 -8.10 9.28 -21.56
CA ALA A 3 -7.43 9.54 -20.29
C ALA A 3 -8.23 10.52 -19.42
N ASP A 4 -8.82 11.57 -20.01
CA ASP A 4 -9.59 12.55 -19.26
C ASP A 4 -10.91 11.96 -18.74
N ASP A 5 -11.57 11.08 -19.49
CA ASP A 5 -12.75 10.34 -19.01
C ASP A 5 -12.39 9.44 -17.82
N ALA A 6 -11.28 8.70 -17.93
CA ALA A 6 -10.80 7.81 -16.88
C ALA A 6 -10.42 8.57 -15.61
N LEU A 7 -9.71 9.70 -15.75
CA LEU A 7 -9.38 10.58 -14.63
C LEU A 7 -10.63 11.23 -14.02
N ALA A 8 -11.61 11.62 -14.84
CA ALA A 8 -12.87 12.18 -14.36
C ALA A 8 -13.66 11.15 -13.54
N PHE A 9 -13.72 9.89 -14.01
CA PHE A 9 -14.31 8.79 -13.26
C PHE A 9 -13.63 8.63 -11.89
N LEU A 10 -12.29 8.54 -11.86
CA LEU A 10 -11.58 8.36 -10.60
C LEU A 10 -11.86 9.52 -9.65
N ARG A 11 -11.76 10.78 -10.11
CA ARG A 11 -12.02 11.97 -9.29
C ARG A 11 -13.43 12.00 -8.69
N ALA A 12 -14.43 11.52 -9.42
CA ALA A 12 -15.81 11.49 -8.94
C ALA A 12 -16.05 10.40 -7.87
N ASN A 13 -15.13 9.45 -7.72
CA ASN A 13 -15.29 8.26 -6.88
C ASN A 13 -14.12 8.10 -5.89
N GLN A 14 -13.91 9.12 -5.05
CA GLN A 14 -12.84 9.17 -4.03
C GLN A 14 -13.40 9.34 -2.61
N PRO A 15 -13.34 8.33 -1.73
CA PRO A 15 -13.16 6.91 -2.08
C PRO A 15 -14.38 6.37 -2.83
N LEU A 16 -14.29 5.15 -3.35
CA LEU A 16 -15.48 4.45 -3.84
C LEU A 16 -16.48 4.24 -2.71
N PRO A 17 -17.77 4.00 -3.00
CA PRO A 17 -18.71 3.51 -2.00
C PRO A 17 -18.20 2.23 -1.33
N PRO A 18 -18.56 1.96 -0.06
CA PRO A 18 -18.24 0.69 0.58
C PRO A 18 -18.83 -0.47 -0.22
N GLN A 19 -18.21 -1.66 -0.11
CA GLN A 19 -18.62 -2.86 -0.85
C GLN A 19 -20.14 -3.13 -0.82
N SER A 20 -20.80 -2.91 0.32
CA SER A 20 -22.26 -3.08 0.48
C SER A 20 -23.14 -2.14 -0.36
N ARG A 21 -22.55 -1.08 -0.94
CA ARG A 21 -23.20 -0.05 -1.74
C ARG A 21 -22.54 0.15 -3.11
N CYS A 22 -21.56 -0.67 -3.44
CA CYS A 22 -20.88 -0.62 -4.73
C CYS A 22 -21.71 -1.39 -5.76
N SER A 23 -22.04 -0.77 -6.88
CA SER A 23 -22.75 -1.47 -7.96
C SER A 23 -21.75 -2.21 -8.86
N ASP A 24 -22.20 -3.28 -9.50
CA ASP A 24 -21.37 -4.05 -10.43
C ASP A 24 -20.88 -3.17 -11.59
N GLU A 25 -21.70 -2.22 -12.07
CA GLU A 25 -21.31 -1.28 -13.12
C GLU A 25 -20.20 -0.33 -12.68
N LEU A 26 -20.22 0.12 -11.42
CA LEU A 26 -19.19 1.01 -10.87
C LEU A 26 -17.85 0.28 -10.79
N ILE A 27 -17.86 -0.97 -10.35
CA ILE A 27 -16.67 -1.83 -10.27
C ILE A 27 -16.17 -2.22 -11.66
N GLN A 28 -17.07 -2.55 -12.58
CA GLN A 28 -16.70 -2.81 -13.97
C GLN A 28 -16.00 -1.59 -14.58
N THR A 29 -16.54 -0.39 -14.37
CA THR A 29 -15.93 0.86 -14.85
C THR A 29 -14.56 1.10 -14.20
N LEU A 30 -14.40 0.82 -12.90
CA LEU A 30 -13.10 0.88 -12.25
C LEU A 30 -12.10 -0.09 -12.89
N ASN A 31 -12.52 -1.31 -13.20
CA ASN A 31 -11.64 -2.29 -13.86
C ASN A 31 -11.24 -1.81 -15.27
N GLU A 32 -12.17 -1.26 -16.05
CA GLU A 32 -11.88 -0.67 -17.36
C GLU A 32 -10.88 0.49 -17.24
N VAL A 33 -11.04 1.35 -16.23
CA VAL A 33 -10.11 2.46 -15.91
C VAL A 33 -8.72 1.96 -15.56
N ARG A 34 -8.63 0.94 -14.73
CA ARG A 34 -7.37 0.27 -14.37
C ARG A 34 -6.68 -0.30 -15.61
N GLU A 35 -7.42 -1.04 -16.45
CA GLU A 35 -6.89 -1.63 -17.68
C GLU A 35 -6.41 -0.58 -18.68
N TYR A 36 -7.12 0.54 -18.78
CA TYR A 36 -6.70 1.66 -19.61
C TYR A 36 -5.37 2.24 -19.16
N PHE A 37 -5.19 2.57 -17.87
CA PHE A 37 -3.93 3.14 -17.39
C PHE A 37 -2.77 2.12 -17.39
N LEU A 38 -3.07 0.82 -17.36
CA LEU A 38 -2.07 -0.22 -17.60
C LEU A 38 -1.55 -0.19 -19.04
N ALA A 39 -2.45 0.00 -20.01
CA ALA A 39 -2.11 0.04 -21.43
C ALA A 39 -1.61 1.42 -21.92
N SER A 40 -1.97 2.48 -21.21
CA SER A 40 -1.67 3.88 -21.54
C SER A 40 -1.34 4.66 -20.26
N PRO A 41 -0.11 4.52 -19.74
CA PRO A 41 0.28 5.12 -18.46
C PRO A 41 0.18 6.64 -18.46
N ASP A 42 -0.47 7.18 -17.42
CA ASP A 42 -0.57 8.61 -17.15
C ASP A 42 -0.36 8.85 -15.64
N PRO A 43 0.75 9.46 -15.20
CA PRO A 43 1.06 9.62 -13.78
C PRO A 43 -0.02 10.35 -12.98
N ARG A 44 -0.90 11.13 -13.63
CA ARG A 44 -2.04 11.79 -12.98
C ARG A 44 -3.02 10.80 -12.35
N CYS A 45 -3.01 9.52 -12.76
CA CYS A 45 -3.87 8.49 -12.18
C CYS A 45 -3.39 7.98 -10.82
N ILE A 46 -2.09 8.06 -10.52
CA ILE A 46 -1.47 7.47 -9.30
C ILE A 46 -2.18 7.92 -8.02
N PRO A 47 -2.28 9.23 -7.70
CA PRO A 47 -2.92 9.66 -6.46
C PRO A 47 -4.42 9.34 -6.42
N LEU A 48 -5.07 9.23 -7.57
CA LEU A 48 -6.49 8.92 -7.66
C LEU A 48 -6.75 7.43 -7.46
N LEU A 49 -5.92 6.55 -8.03
CA LEU A 49 -6.00 5.10 -7.81
C LEU A 49 -5.71 4.75 -6.36
N LEU A 50 -4.75 5.42 -5.71
CA LEU A 50 -4.49 5.23 -4.28
C LEU A 50 -5.62 5.74 -3.38
N GLY A 51 -6.50 6.60 -3.89
CA GLY A 51 -7.60 7.17 -3.13
C GLY A 51 -8.96 6.50 -3.38
N VAL A 52 -9.08 5.53 -4.31
CA VAL A 52 -10.35 4.81 -4.54
C VAL A 52 -10.69 3.82 -3.43
N PHE A 53 -9.71 3.40 -2.64
CA PHE A 53 -9.87 2.34 -1.65
C PHE A 53 -10.90 2.70 -0.58
N ASN A 54 -11.78 1.74 -0.30
CA ASN A 54 -12.76 1.79 0.79
C ASN A 54 -12.97 0.37 1.35
N ASP A 55 -13.93 0.22 2.25
CA ASP A 55 -14.29 -1.05 2.90
C ASP A 55 -14.55 -2.17 1.87
N GLY A 56 -13.87 -3.30 2.08
CA GLY A 56 -13.85 -4.46 1.18
C GLY A 56 -12.68 -4.49 0.18
N ASP A 57 -12.84 -5.32 -0.84
CA ASP A 57 -11.82 -5.60 -1.87
C ASP A 57 -12.17 -5.06 -3.26
N GLY A 58 -13.29 -4.33 -3.38
CA GLY A 58 -13.79 -3.83 -4.66
C GLY A 58 -14.09 -4.98 -5.62
N HIS A 59 -14.66 -6.09 -5.13
CA HIS A 59 -14.86 -7.34 -5.87
C HIS A 59 -13.54 -7.87 -6.48
N GLY A 60 -12.45 -7.73 -5.73
CA GLY A 60 -11.10 -8.11 -6.13
C GLY A 60 -10.36 -7.09 -7.03
N VAL A 61 -11.00 -6.00 -7.46
CA VAL A 61 -10.35 -5.01 -8.34
C VAL A 61 -9.27 -4.22 -7.59
N PHE A 62 -9.42 -4.00 -6.27
CA PHE A 62 -8.41 -3.26 -5.49
C PHE A 62 -7.05 -3.94 -5.48
N GLN A 63 -7.03 -5.28 -5.46
CA GLN A 63 -5.82 -6.11 -5.51
C GLN A 63 -5.09 -6.02 -6.85
N LEU A 64 -5.71 -5.47 -7.88
CA LEU A 64 -5.13 -5.34 -9.23
C LEU A 64 -4.59 -3.93 -9.51
N ILE A 65 -4.88 -2.97 -8.63
CA ILE A 65 -4.43 -1.58 -8.78
C ILE A 65 -2.91 -1.50 -8.65
N ASP A 66 -2.33 -2.32 -7.78
CA ASP A 66 -0.88 -2.44 -7.58
C ASP A 66 -0.12 -2.62 -8.90
N LYS A 67 -0.63 -3.46 -9.81
CA LYS A 67 -0.08 -3.70 -11.15
C LYS A 67 0.02 -2.42 -11.95
N VAL A 68 -0.97 -1.53 -11.87
CA VAL A 68 -0.91 -0.23 -12.57
C VAL A 68 0.14 0.65 -11.92
N ILE A 69 0.15 0.71 -10.59
CA ILE A 69 1.08 1.54 -9.82
C ILE A 69 2.54 1.15 -10.11
N TRP A 70 2.87 -0.15 -10.17
CA TRP A 70 4.24 -0.62 -10.45
C TRP A 70 4.76 -0.34 -11.86
N HIS A 71 3.90 0.10 -12.80
CA HIS A 71 4.36 0.49 -14.14
C HIS A 71 5.00 1.88 -14.16
N PHE A 72 4.84 2.67 -13.09
CA PHE A 72 5.40 4.01 -12.99
C PHE A 72 6.77 3.99 -12.29
N PRO A 73 7.65 4.95 -12.61
CA PRO A 73 8.91 5.10 -11.90
C PRO A 73 8.66 5.48 -10.43
N ASN A 74 9.58 5.07 -9.56
CA ASN A 74 9.51 5.35 -8.12
C ASN A 74 9.31 6.84 -7.82
N ASP A 75 9.97 7.74 -8.56
CA ASP A 75 9.87 9.19 -8.39
C ASP A 75 8.43 9.73 -8.56
N ASP A 76 7.62 9.08 -9.40
CA ASP A 76 6.21 9.43 -9.60
C ASP A 76 5.32 8.82 -8.51
N VAL A 77 5.64 7.61 -8.03
CA VAL A 77 4.79 6.86 -7.09
C VAL A 77 5.01 7.24 -5.64
N LEU A 78 6.27 7.25 -5.20
CA LEU A 78 6.63 7.31 -3.78
C LEU A 78 6.05 8.53 -3.05
N PRO A 79 6.01 9.76 -3.62
CA PRO A 79 5.39 10.90 -2.94
C PRO A 79 3.90 10.67 -2.63
N HIS A 80 3.18 10.02 -3.55
CA HIS A 80 1.76 9.71 -3.38
C HIS A 80 1.54 8.55 -2.41
N LEU A 81 2.41 7.54 -2.46
CA LEU A 81 2.34 6.40 -1.55
C LEU A 81 2.63 6.82 -0.11
N VAL A 82 3.66 7.63 0.14
CA VAL A 82 3.97 8.21 1.46
C VAL A 82 2.77 8.98 2.01
N ARG A 83 2.13 9.81 1.18
CA ARG A 83 0.95 10.58 1.57
C ARG A 83 -0.21 9.67 1.96
N SER A 84 -0.46 8.61 1.18
CA SER A 84 -1.53 7.65 1.45
C SER A 84 -1.31 6.89 2.76
N LEU A 85 -0.09 6.37 2.98
CA LEU A 85 0.30 5.68 4.22
C LEU A 85 0.19 6.59 5.46
N SER A 86 0.49 7.88 5.32
CA SER A 86 0.51 8.83 6.43
C SER A 86 -0.89 9.36 6.77
N THR A 87 -1.64 9.77 5.74
CA THR A 87 -2.85 10.61 5.88
C THR A 87 -4.11 10.02 5.27
N GLY A 88 -4.03 8.86 4.62
CA GLY A 88 -5.19 8.17 4.05
C GLY A 88 -6.19 7.67 5.10
N THR A 89 -7.36 7.24 4.63
CA THR A 89 -8.31 6.48 5.46
C THR A 89 -7.68 5.16 5.90
N PRO A 90 -8.22 4.47 6.92
CA PRO A 90 -7.72 3.14 7.33
C PRO A 90 -7.60 2.15 6.15
N GLU A 91 -8.56 2.17 5.24
CA GLU A 91 -8.62 1.30 4.07
C GLU A 91 -7.56 1.70 3.04
N ALA A 92 -7.44 3.00 2.76
CA ALA A 92 -6.37 3.50 1.89
C ALA A 92 -4.98 3.15 2.44
N LYS A 93 -4.79 3.26 3.77
CA LYS A 93 -3.55 2.85 4.45
C LYS A 93 -3.30 1.36 4.31
N TYR A 94 -4.30 0.52 4.53
CA TYR A 94 -4.20 -0.94 4.39
C TYR A 94 -3.75 -1.35 2.98
N TRP A 95 -4.46 -0.89 1.95
CA TRP A 95 -4.13 -1.20 0.56
C TRP A 95 -2.79 -0.58 0.12
N SER A 96 -2.49 0.63 0.56
CA SER A 96 -1.20 1.27 0.29
C SER A 96 -0.04 0.57 0.97
N THR A 97 -0.25 -0.03 2.15
CA THR A 97 0.77 -0.80 2.86
C THR A 97 1.11 -2.08 2.11
N GLN A 98 0.11 -2.75 1.54
CA GLN A 98 0.34 -3.89 0.64
C GLN A 98 1.12 -3.47 -0.61
N ILE A 99 0.74 -2.37 -1.26
CA ILE A 99 1.49 -1.83 -2.42
C ILE A 99 2.95 -1.52 -2.05
N ALA A 100 3.19 -0.96 -0.86
CA ALA A 100 4.52 -0.61 -0.37
C ALA A 100 5.48 -1.81 -0.23
N THR A 101 4.97 -3.04 -0.14
CA THR A 101 5.81 -4.26 -0.12
C THR A 101 6.63 -4.46 -1.41
N HIS A 102 6.34 -3.71 -2.47
CA HIS A 102 7.06 -3.79 -3.74
C HIS A 102 8.13 -2.70 -3.91
N TYR A 103 8.33 -1.86 -2.89
CA TYR A 103 9.26 -0.74 -2.91
C TYR A 103 10.29 -0.85 -1.79
N ASP A 104 11.56 -0.99 -2.16
CA ASP A 104 12.70 -0.82 -1.26
C ASP A 104 13.21 0.62 -1.36
N ASP A 105 12.46 1.57 -0.78
CA ASP A 105 12.89 2.97 -0.70
C ASP A 105 12.84 3.49 0.75
N PRO A 106 13.93 4.09 1.27
CA PRO A 106 13.98 4.64 2.63
C PRO A 106 12.89 5.66 2.95
N VAL A 107 12.31 6.36 1.97
CA VAL A 107 11.25 7.35 2.20
C VAL A 107 9.98 6.73 2.79
N LEU A 108 9.77 5.42 2.57
CA LEU A 108 8.63 4.68 3.10
C LEU A 108 8.83 4.23 4.56
N ALA A 109 10.05 4.27 5.09
CA ALA A 109 10.38 3.65 6.37
C ALA A 109 9.54 4.22 7.52
N GLU A 110 9.51 5.55 7.70
CA GLU A 110 8.78 6.15 8.83
C GLU A 110 7.26 5.93 8.78
N PRO A 111 6.54 6.18 7.67
CA PRO A 111 5.11 5.92 7.64
C PRO A 111 4.79 4.42 7.86
N LEU A 112 5.61 3.50 7.35
CA LEU A 112 5.44 2.07 7.61
C LEU A 112 5.71 1.72 9.08
N ILE A 113 6.72 2.32 9.72
CA ILE A 113 6.99 2.09 11.16
C ILE A 113 5.80 2.53 12.00
N VAL A 114 5.21 3.70 11.71
CA VAL A 114 4.02 4.19 12.41
C VAL A 114 2.87 3.17 12.29
N LEU A 115 2.65 2.61 11.09
CA LEU A 115 1.62 1.59 10.87
C LEU A 115 1.94 0.25 11.54
N ALA A 116 3.22 -0.14 11.62
CA ALA A 116 3.64 -1.36 12.30
C ALA A 116 3.55 -1.26 13.83
N GLU A 117 3.71 -0.05 14.39
CA GLU A 117 3.51 0.22 15.83
C GLU A 117 2.03 0.29 16.21
N GLN A 118 1.15 0.61 15.25
CA GLN A 118 -0.30 0.59 15.44
C GLN A 118 -0.82 -0.84 15.29
N ALA A 119 -1.49 -1.36 16.32
CA ALA A 119 -2.25 -2.60 16.17
C ALA A 119 -3.39 -2.38 15.16
N GLY A 120 -3.57 -3.31 14.21
CA GLY A 120 -4.62 -3.23 13.20
C GLY A 120 -4.27 -3.99 11.92
N GLU A 121 -5.17 -3.90 10.93
CA GLU A 121 -5.08 -4.70 9.69
C GLU A 121 -3.83 -4.40 8.85
N SER A 122 -3.30 -3.17 8.94
CA SER A 122 -2.08 -2.79 8.22
C SER A 122 -0.80 -3.32 8.85
N GLN A 123 -0.84 -3.77 10.12
CA GLN A 123 0.36 -4.03 10.92
C GLN A 123 1.25 -5.11 10.29
N TYR A 124 0.66 -6.22 9.85
CA TYR A 124 1.38 -7.32 9.23
C TYR A 124 2.12 -6.88 7.96
N PHE A 125 1.39 -6.25 7.04
CA PHE A 125 1.97 -5.77 5.78
C PHE A 125 3.01 -4.67 6.00
N ALA A 126 2.86 -3.85 7.05
CA ALA A 126 3.83 -2.82 7.38
C ALA A 126 5.16 -3.45 7.83
N VAL A 127 5.11 -4.49 8.66
CA VAL A 127 6.29 -5.28 9.02
C VAL A 127 6.90 -5.96 7.80
N LEU A 128 6.07 -6.56 6.94
CA LEU A 128 6.54 -7.20 5.71
C LEU A 128 7.25 -6.20 4.78
N ALA A 129 6.67 -5.03 4.55
CA ALA A 129 7.30 -3.98 3.74
C ALA A 129 8.61 -3.48 4.38
N LEU A 130 8.64 -3.32 5.70
CA LEU A 130 9.86 -2.95 6.44
C LEU A 130 10.92 -4.04 6.42
N SER A 131 10.55 -5.31 6.26
CA SER A 131 11.52 -6.41 6.14
C SER A 131 12.43 -6.23 4.94
N LEU A 132 11.89 -5.68 3.85
CA LEU A 132 12.60 -5.41 2.60
C LEU A 132 13.36 -4.08 2.65
N ASN A 133 12.94 -3.15 3.52
CA ASN A 133 13.48 -1.78 3.56
C ASN A 133 14.83 -1.68 4.31
N LEU A 134 15.89 -1.29 3.62
CA LEU A 134 17.25 -1.23 4.21
C LEU A 134 17.57 0.06 4.98
N ALA A 135 16.59 0.93 5.25
CA ALA A 135 16.83 2.18 5.95
C ALA A 135 17.42 1.99 7.36
N VAL A 136 18.33 2.90 7.72
CA VAL A 136 18.96 2.95 9.03
C VAL A 136 17.90 3.11 10.12
N GLY A 137 18.00 2.30 11.18
CA GLY A 137 17.14 2.39 12.35
C GLY A 137 15.90 1.48 12.31
N VAL A 138 15.48 1.00 11.13
CA VAL A 138 14.35 0.07 10.95
C VAL A 138 14.50 -1.15 11.86
N SER A 139 15.68 -1.78 11.88
CA SER A 139 15.94 -2.97 12.72
C SER A 139 15.70 -2.72 14.21
N SER A 140 16.05 -1.52 14.72
CA SER A 140 15.84 -1.20 16.13
C SER A 140 14.36 -0.97 16.47
N ARG A 141 13.59 -0.43 15.52
CA ARG A 141 12.14 -0.25 15.66
C ARG A 141 11.41 -1.59 15.57
N LEU A 142 11.76 -2.46 14.62
CA LEU A 142 11.18 -3.81 14.52
C LEU A 142 11.39 -4.63 15.79
N ARG A 143 12.58 -4.56 16.42
CA ARG A 143 12.82 -5.22 17.71
C ARG A 143 11.93 -4.69 18.83
N LYS A 144 11.64 -3.38 18.84
CA LYS A 144 10.71 -2.78 19.82
C LYS A 144 9.27 -3.25 19.57
N ILE A 145 8.81 -3.22 18.32
CA ILE A 145 7.47 -3.70 17.93
C ILE A 145 7.31 -5.17 18.34
N ARG A 146 8.33 -6.00 18.12
CA ARG A 146 8.32 -7.41 18.52
C ARG A 146 8.11 -7.64 20.02
N GLN A 147 8.51 -6.69 20.88
CA GLN A 147 8.30 -6.79 22.33
C GLN A 147 6.85 -6.51 22.74
N THR A 148 6.05 -5.88 21.87
CA THR A 148 4.67 -5.46 22.17
C THR A 148 3.61 -6.31 21.47
N VAL A 149 3.96 -6.99 20.38
CA VAL A 149 3.04 -7.84 19.62
C VAL A 149 2.78 -9.16 20.34
N THR A 150 1.50 -9.59 20.33
CA THR A 150 1.05 -10.89 20.87
C THR A 150 0.51 -11.83 19.80
N ASP A 151 0.25 -11.34 18.60
CA ASP A 151 -0.21 -12.15 17.47
C ASP A 151 0.89 -13.12 17.04
N SER A 152 0.58 -14.42 16.98
CA SER A 152 1.58 -15.47 16.75
C SER A 152 2.15 -15.46 15.34
N GLU A 153 1.35 -15.07 14.34
CA GLU A 153 1.80 -15.00 12.95
C GLU A 153 2.77 -13.83 12.78
N LEU A 154 2.41 -12.67 13.31
CA LEU A 154 3.25 -11.48 13.29
C LEU A 154 4.52 -11.65 14.12
N ILE A 155 4.44 -12.36 15.25
CA ILE A 155 5.63 -12.77 16.03
C ILE A 155 6.59 -13.58 15.16
N GLY A 156 6.08 -14.58 14.44
CA GLY A 156 6.90 -15.43 13.58
C GLY A 156 7.62 -14.62 12.50
N LEU A 157 6.88 -13.75 11.80
CA LEU A 157 7.44 -12.84 10.80
C LEU A 157 8.51 -11.93 11.40
N LEU A 158 8.23 -11.26 12.52
CA LEU A 158 9.19 -10.35 13.15
C LEU A 158 10.47 -11.07 13.62
N ASP A 159 10.35 -12.28 14.16
CA ASP A 159 11.51 -13.07 14.59
C ASP A 159 12.40 -13.45 13.41
N GLU A 160 11.80 -13.84 12.27
CA GLU A 160 12.52 -14.11 11.03
C GLU A 160 13.26 -12.86 10.52
N VAL A 161 12.54 -11.74 10.40
CA VAL A 161 13.08 -10.49 9.86
C VAL A 161 14.20 -9.92 10.74
N VAL A 162 14.06 -9.98 12.06
CA VAL A 162 15.10 -9.53 12.98
C VAL A 162 16.34 -10.44 12.87
N ALA A 163 16.15 -11.76 12.82
CA ALA A 163 17.25 -12.71 12.70
C ALA A 163 18.03 -12.55 11.38
N GLU A 164 17.35 -12.33 10.26
CA GLU A 164 17.99 -12.06 8.95
C GLU A 164 18.84 -10.80 8.96
N ARG A 165 18.33 -9.73 9.58
CA ARG A 165 19.04 -8.45 9.68
C ARG A 165 20.26 -8.55 10.59
N ASP A 166 20.18 -9.32 11.66
CA ASP A 166 21.32 -9.58 12.54
C ASP A 166 22.42 -10.37 11.80
N ARG A 167 22.05 -11.36 10.99
CA ARG A 167 23.01 -12.09 10.12
C ARG A 167 23.68 -11.18 9.10
N SER A 168 22.93 -10.27 8.49
CA SER A 168 23.43 -9.35 7.46
C SER A 168 24.29 -8.21 8.02
N SER A 169 24.29 -8.03 9.35
CA SER A 169 25.09 -7.01 10.05
C SER A 169 26.42 -7.55 10.58
N LEU A 170 26.71 -8.84 10.38
CA LEU A 170 27.98 -9.46 10.75
C LEU A 170 29.02 -9.22 9.63
N PRO A 171 30.26 -8.82 9.98
CA PRO A 171 31.33 -8.50 9.02
C PRO A 171 31.86 -9.71 8.26
#